data_AF-A0A0S8KE35-F1
#
_entry.id   AF-A0A0S8KE35-F1
#
_cell.length_a   1.000
_cell.length_b   1.000
_cell.length_c   1.000
_cell.angle_alpha   90.00
_cell.angle_beta   90.00
_cell.angle_gamma   90.00
#
_symmetry.space_group_name_H-M   'P 1'
#
loop_
_entity.id
_entity.type
_entity.pdbx_description
1 polymer ?
#
loop_
_entity_poly.entity_id
_entity_poly.type
_entity_poly.pdbx_seq_one_letter_code
_entity_poly.pdbx_strand_id
1 'polypeptide(L)'
;MRIGEIVETMSTGFVAESFELNRPPPLGSLVVVRLPAEAGETSSGMDLYAVVTYGQTVGLDPSRRAVRRSTDTVFDQAIYQEHPELNRTLRTEFGATLVGFFADGQLRQHLPSQPPPLHFSVQSASPEEVQRFTDRLHYLRLLLAPYGQVSPLQVLAANVREVYQQRDYDRVWLDTAAREIATLLKNDHEALLTVLYAIDPGESYDRSGGGEPT
;
A
#
# COMPACT_ATOMS: atom_id res chain seq x y z
N MET A 1 10.17 -8.12 -4.26
CA MET A 1 10.96 -7.14 -5.06
C MET A 1 11.13 -5.89 -4.23
N ARG A 2 12.31 -5.24 -4.22
CA ARG A 2 12.49 -3.94 -3.55
C ARG A 2 11.91 -2.83 -4.41
N ILE A 3 11.16 -1.92 -3.80
CA ILE A 3 10.43 -0.85 -4.49
C ILE A 3 10.78 0.55 -4.00
N GLY A 4 11.45 0.66 -2.85
CA GLY A 4 11.87 1.95 -2.32
C GLY A 4 12.73 1.83 -1.08
N GLU A 5 13.11 2.97 -0.53
CA GLU A 5 13.92 3.12 0.67
C GLU A 5 13.22 4.05 1.66
N ILE A 6 13.19 3.68 2.94
CA ILE A 6 12.59 4.50 4.00
C ILE A 6 13.40 5.77 4.22
N VAL A 7 12.74 6.92 4.11
CA VAL A 7 13.30 8.26 4.31
C VAL A 7 12.73 8.99 5.53
N GLU A 8 11.59 8.51 6.07
CA GLU A 8 11.00 9.00 7.32
C GLU A 8 10.34 7.83 8.06
N THR A 9 10.41 7.80 9.40
CA THR A 9 9.87 6.71 10.21
C THR A 9 9.09 7.21 11.43
N MET A 10 8.00 6.53 11.78
CA MET A 10 7.11 6.86 12.89
C MET A 10 6.47 5.60 13.49
N SER A 11 6.03 5.64 14.75
CA SER A 11 5.47 4.45 15.43
C SER A 11 4.28 3.80 14.72
N THR A 12 3.60 4.55 13.85
CA THR A 12 2.41 4.11 13.11
C THR A 12 2.68 3.84 11.63
N GLY A 13 3.90 4.07 11.11
CA GLY A 13 4.13 4.09 9.66
C GLY A 13 5.51 4.58 9.25
N PHE A 14 5.66 4.87 7.97
CA PHE A 14 6.87 5.44 7.39
C PHE A 14 6.57 6.14 6.06
N VAL A 15 7.52 6.93 5.59
CA VAL A 15 7.58 7.44 4.21
C VAL A 15 8.80 6.83 3.53
N ALA A 16 8.63 6.38 2.29
CA ALA A 16 9.69 5.84 1.49
C ALA A 16 9.79 6.53 0.13
N GLU A 17 11.02 6.70 -0.36
CA GLU A 17 11.28 7.13 -1.73
C GLU A 17 11.24 5.91 -2.66
N SER A 18 10.40 5.95 -3.69
CA SER A 18 10.27 4.92 -4.71
C SER A 18 11.49 4.91 -5.62
N PHE A 19 11.96 3.70 -5.99
CA PHE A 19 13.05 3.56 -6.95
C PHE A 19 12.63 3.88 -8.39
N GLU A 20 11.34 3.89 -8.69
CA GLU A 20 10.79 4.30 -9.99
C GLU A 20 10.08 5.65 -9.89
N LEU A 21 10.52 6.62 -10.71
CA LEU A 21 9.90 7.93 -10.80
C LEU A 21 8.50 7.85 -11.42
N ASN A 22 7.55 8.62 -10.89
CA ASN A 22 6.13 8.67 -11.26
C ASN A 22 5.37 7.35 -11.05
N ARG A 23 5.96 6.40 -10.32
CA ARG A 23 5.39 5.08 -10.07
C ARG A 23 5.48 4.73 -8.59
N PRO A 24 4.70 5.41 -7.72
CA PRO A 24 4.50 4.90 -6.37
C PRO A 24 3.78 3.54 -6.44
N PRO A 25 3.95 2.66 -5.43
CA PRO A 25 3.17 1.44 -5.33
C PRO A 25 1.65 1.75 -5.26
N PRO A 26 0.77 0.82 -5.67
CA PRO A 26 -0.67 1.05 -5.65
C PRO A 26 -1.17 1.44 -4.26
N LEU A 27 -2.10 2.39 -4.20
CA LEU A 27 -2.78 2.75 -2.97
C LEU A 27 -3.46 1.52 -2.38
N GLY A 28 -3.26 1.26 -1.09
CA GLY A 28 -3.83 0.09 -0.42
C GLY A 28 -3.00 -1.19 -0.55
N SER A 29 -1.97 -1.22 -1.39
CA SER A 29 -1.11 -2.41 -1.52
C SER A 29 -0.36 -2.72 -0.22
N LEU A 30 -0.15 -4.01 0.04
CA LEU A 30 0.62 -4.49 1.17
C LEU A 30 2.11 -4.49 0.82
N VAL A 31 2.92 -3.91 1.70
CA VAL A 31 4.38 -3.87 1.59
C VAL A 31 5.03 -4.46 2.84
N VAL A 32 6.27 -4.92 2.68
CA VAL A 32 7.05 -5.59 3.72
C VAL A 32 8.40 -4.91 3.89
N VAL A 33 8.77 -4.67 5.15
CA VAL A 33 10.13 -4.28 5.55
C VAL A 33 10.72 -5.43 6.34
N ARG A 34 11.85 -5.97 5.88
CA ARG A 34 12.49 -7.14 6.49
C ARG A 34 13.62 -6.69 7.40
N LEU A 35 13.49 -6.97 8.70
CA LEU A 35 14.49 -6.69 9.72
C LEU A 35 15.28 -7.99 9.98
N PRO A 36 16.54 -8.09 9.56
CA PRO A 36 17.36 -9.25 9.88
C PRO A 36 17.61 -9.31 11.39
N ALA A 37 17.79 -10.52 11.92
CA ALA A 37 18.25 -10.69 13.30
C ALA A 37 19.62 -10.02 13.46
N GLU A 38 19.82 -9.31 14.58
CA GLU A 38 21.13 -8.73 14.87
C GLU A 38 22.15 -9.83 15.18
N ALA A 39 23.40 -9.58 14.79
CA ALA A 39 24.48 -10.53 15.01
C ALA A 39 24.70 -10.74 16.52
N GLY A 40 24.39 -11.94 17.00
CA GLY A 40 24.53 -12.31 18.42
C GLY A 40 23.21 -12.38 19.19
N GLU A 41 22.08 -12.05 18.58
CA GLU A 41 20.77 -12.30 19.17
C GLU A 41 20.24 -13.71 18.88
N THR A 42 19.47 -14.27 19.80
CA THR A 42 18.76 -15.55 19.62
C THR A 42 17.40 -15.35 18.94
N SER A 43 17.02 -14.10 18.69
CA SER A 43 15.77 -13.72 18.04
C SER A 43 15.79 -14.12 16.56
N SER A 44 14.63 -14.55 16.06
CA SER A 44 14.42 -14.64 14.62
C SER A 44 14.24 -13.23 14.04
N GLY A 45 14.61 -13.03 12.77
CA GLY A 45 14.33 -11.76 12.08
C GLY A 45 12.83 -11.42 12.10
N MET A 46 12.51 -10.15 11.89
CA MET A 46 11.15 -9.62 11.96
C MET A 46 10.72 -9.03 10.63
N ASP A 47 9.56 -9.42 10.13
CA ASP A 47 8.97 -8.82 8.94
C ASP A 47 7.86 -7.87 9.37
N LEU A 48 8.00 -6.59 9.04
CA LEU A 48 6.98 -5.57 9.29
C LEU A 48 6.08 -5.43 8.07
N TYR A 49 4.77 -5.47 8.28
CA TYR A 49 3.76 -5.27 7.25
C TYR A 49 3.17 -3.87 7.34
N ALA A 50 3.07 -3.21 6.19
CA ALA A 50 2.44 -1.91 6.07
C ALA A 50 1.53 -1.84 4.85
N VAL A 51 0.54 -0.95 4.89
CA VAL A 51 -0.36 -0.65 3.78
C VAL A 51 -0.01 0.72 3.23
N VAL A 52 0.16 0.83 1.91
CA VAL A 52 0.42 2.10 1.23
C VAL A 52 -0.80 3.01 1.36
N THR A 53 -0.62 4.22 1.86
CA THR A 53 -1.71 5.15 2.18
C THR A 53 -1.73 6.40 1.30
N TYR A 54 -0.63 6.72 0.62
CA TYR A 54 -0.57 7.74 -0.43
C TYR A 54 0.67 7.56 -1.28
N GLY A 55 0.68 8.20 -2.46
CA GLY A 55 1.85 8.34 -3.32
C GLY A 55 1.88 9.72 -3.95
N GLN A 56 3.05 10.32 -4.08
CA GLN A 56 3.24 11.64 -4.65
C GLN A 56 4.57 11.74 -5.41
N THR A 57 4.61 12.56 -6.45
CA THR A 57 5.85 12.92 -7.13
C THR A 57 6.04 14.43 -7.04
N VAL A 58 7.16 14.85 -6.48
CA VAL A 58 7.46 16.26 -6.19
C VAL A 58 8.90 16.59 -6.54
N GLY A 59 9.24 17.88 -6.57
CA GLY A 59 10.61 18.32 -6.68
C GLY A 59 11.42 17.97 -5.43
N LEU A 60 12.75 17.96 -5.55
CA LEU A 60 13.64 17.79 -4.38
C LEU A 60 13.44 18.88 -3.32
N ASP A 61 13.08 20.10 -3.73
CA ASP A 61 12.65 21.16 -2.81
C ASP A 61 11.11 21.15 -2.69
N PRO A 62 10.54 20.63 -1.59
CA PRO A 62 9.09 20.52 -1.43
C PRO A 62 8.40 21.89 -1.31
N SER A 63 9.15 22.97 -1.07
CA SER A 63 8.59 24.33 -1.05
C SER A 63 8.27 24.88 -2.45
N ARG A 64 8.73 24.19 -3.51
CA ARG A 64 8.57 24.62 -4.90
C ARG A 64 7.83 23.56 -5.72
N ARG A 65 6.84 24.01 -6.48
CA ARG A 65 6.16 23.16 -7.47
C ARG A 65 7.04 23.00 -8.72
N ALA A 66 6.93 21.82 -9.34
CA ALA A 66 7.52 21.62 -10.66
C ALA A 66 6.92 22.60 -11.68
N VAL A 67 7.77 23.11 -12.57
CA VAL A 67 7.38 24.08 -13.60
C VAL A 67 6.92 23.33 -14.86
N ARG A 68 5.90 23.85 -15.55
CA ARG A 68 5.43 23.33 -16.85
C ARG A 68 6.59 23.26 -17.86
N ARG A 69 6.78 22.10 -18.49
CA ARG A 69 7.82 21.85 -19.51
C ARG A 69 7.27 21.56 -20.92
N SER A 70 5.97 21.34 -21.06
CA SER A 70 5.38 20.99 -22.36
C SER A 70 5.48 22.13 -23.38
N THR A 71 5.64 21.79 -24.64
CA THR A 71 5.50 22.70 -25.80
C THR A 71 4.38 22.20 -26.72
N ASP A 72 4.19 22.83 -27.87
CA ASP A 72 3.19 22.36 -28.85
C ASP A 72 3.57 21.01 -29.47
N THR A 73 4.86 20.66 -29.46
CA THR A 73 5.39 19.43 -30.07
C THR A 73 5.90 18.41 -29.05
N VAL A 74 5.99 18.79 -27.76
CA VAL A 74 6.60 17.98 -26.69
C VAL A 74 5.65 17.90 -25.50
N PHE A 75 5.15 16.70 -25.23
CA PHE A 75 4.19 16.44 -24.15
C PHE A 75 4.36 15.00 -23.60
N ASP A 76 3.73 14.73 -22.45
CA ASP A 76 3.75 13.43 -21.76
C ASP A 76 5.16 12.84 -21.60
N GLN A 77 5.37 11.59 -22.02
CA GLN A 77 6.64 10.87 -21.88
C GLN A 77 7.79 11.55 -22.65
N ALA A 78 7.49 12.27 -23.73
CA ALA A 78 8.50 12.97 -24.52
C ALA A 78 9.21 14.08 -23.72
N ILE A 79 8.51 14.68 -22.74
CA ILE A 79 9.11 15.68 -21.83
C ILE A 79 10.31 15.11 -21.09
N TYR A 80 10.23 13.86 -20.61
CA TYR A 80 11.33 13.22 -19.87
C TYR A 80 12.51 12.82 -20.76
N GLN A 81 12.26 12.63 -22.06
CA GLN A 81 13.32 12.37 -23.04
C GLN A 81 14.10 13.65 -23.36
N GLU A 82 13.39 14.78 -23.49
CA GLU A 82 13.99 16.08 -23.77
C GLU A 82 14.65 16.72 -22.54
N HIS A 83 14.10 16.48 -21.34
CA HIS A 83 14.59 16.99 -20.05
C HIS A 83 15.03 15.85 -19.12
N PRO A 84 16.13 15.14 -19.43
CA PRO A 84 16.60 14.01 -18.63
C PRO A 84 16.96 14.39 -17.19
N GLU A 85 17.26 15.66 -16.91
CA GLU A 85 17.50 16.22 -15.57
C GLU A 85 16.30 16.09 -14.62
N LEU A 86 15.08 15.91 -15.15
CA LEU A 86 13.89 15.66 -14.32
C LEU A 86 14.06 14.40 -13.45
N ASN A 87 14.79 13.39 -13.95
CA ASN A 87 15.09 12.17 -13.19
C ASN A 87 15.99 12.40 -11.97
N ARG A 88 16.63 13.56 -11.87
CA ARG A 88 17.50 13.93 -10.74
C ARG A 88 16.93 15.05 -9.88
N THR A 89 15.88 15.71 -10.35
CA THR A 89 15.28 16.89 -9.68
C THR A 89 13.88 16.62 -9.16
N LEU A 90 13.27 15.51 -9.58
CA LEU A 90 12.03 14.97 -9.05
C LEU A 90 12.31 13.70 -8.27
N ARG A 91 11.45 13.42 -7.30
CA ARG A 91 11.40 12.16 -6.56
C ARG A 91 9.96 11.73 -6.36
N THR A 92 9.76 10.43 -6.25
CA THR A 92 8.45 9.85 -5.95
C THR A 92 8.49 9.26 -4.57
N GLU A 93 7.58 9.68 -3.71
CA GLU A 93 7.46 9.21 -2.34
C GLU A 93 6.11 8.54 -2.15
N PHE A 94 6.07 7.59 -1.22
CA PHE A 94 4.83 6.99 -0.76
C PHE A 94 4.87 6.80 0.75
N GLY A 95 3.72 7.04 1.38
CA GLY A 95 3.53 6.74 2.79
C GLY A 95 2.93 5.35 2.96
N ALA A 96 3.29 4.68 4.05
CA ALA A 96 2.68 3.43 4.45
C ALA A 96 2.41 3.39 5.95
N THR A 97 1.26 2.85 6.32
CA THR A 97 0.84 2.66 7.72
C THR A 97 1.16 1.24 8.14
N LEU A 98 1.84 1.08 9.28
CA LEU A 98 2.14 -0.23 9.86
C LEU A 98 0.84 -0.90 10.30
N VAL A 99 0.64 -2.14 9.85
CA VAL A 99 -0.59 -2.91 10.10
C VAL A 99 -0.35 -4.22 10.83
N GLY A 100 0.91 -4.62 10.97
CA GLY A 100 1.27 -5.84 11.67
C GLY A 100 2.73 -6.22 11.46
N PHE A 101 3.09 -7.38 11.99
CA PHE A 101 4.41 -7.95 11.84
C PHE A 101 4.39 -9.46 12.02
N PHE A 102 5.41 -10.12 11.49
CA PHE A 102 5.72 -11.52 11.73
C PHE A 102 7.04 -11.61 12.48
N ALA A 103 7.01 -12.22 13.66
CA ALA A 103 8.18 -12.46 14.50
C ALA A 103 7.98 -13.74 15.29
N ASP A 104 9.06 -14.50 15.52
CA ASP A 104 9.05 -15.72 16.34
C ASP A 104 8.00 -16.74 15.89
N GLY A 105 7.84 -16.88 14.57
CA GLY A 105 6.87 -17.80 13.97
C GLY A 105 5.41 -17.36 14.08
N GLN A 106 5.13 -16.15 14.59
CA GLN A 106 3.78 -15.67 14.84
C GLN A 106 3.47 -14.39 14.07
N LEU A 107 2.32 -14.41 13.39
CA LEU A 107 1.76 -13.21 12.76
C LEU A 107 0.91 -12.43 13.77
N ARG A 108 1.16 -11.12 13.87
CA ARG A 108 0.47 -10.19 14.77
C ARG A 108 -0.05 -8.99 13.98
N GLN A 109 -1.31 -8.62 14.19
CA GLN A 109 -2.00 -7.52 13.50
C GLN A 109 -2.26 -6.35 14.44
N HIS A 110 -1.17 -5.86 15.03
CA HIS A 110 -1.12 -4.64 15.83
C HIS A 110 0.22 -3.94 15.55
N LEU A 111 0.39 -2.71 16.02
CA LEU A 111 1.64 -1.98 15.82
C LEU A 111 2.83 -2.71 16.45
N PRO A 112 4.01 -2.70 15.81
CA PRO A 112 5.25 -3.16 16.43
C PRO A 112 5.64 -2.21 17.59
N SER A 113 6.50 -2.68 18.49
CA SER A 113 7.00 -1.87 19.62
C SER A 113 7.94 -0.75 19.18
N GLN A 114 8.61 -0.91 18.04
CA GLN A 114 9.50 0.06 17.43
C GLN A 114 9.16 0.19 15.94
N PRO A 115 9.27 1.39 15.37
CA PRO A 115 9.11 1.57 13.94
C PRO A 115 10.32 1.00 13.17
N PRO A 116 10.21 0.80 11.85
CA PRO A 116 11.36 0.37 11.04
C PRO A 116 12.50 1.41 11.10
N PRO A 117 13.77 0.99 10.98
CA PRO A 117 14.88 1.93 10.87
C PRO A 117 14.84 2.73 9.55
N LEU A 118 15.43 3.92 9.56
CA LEU A 118 15.69 4.69 8.34
C LEU A 118 16.60 3.92 7.37
N HIS A 119 16.48 4.21 6.08
CA HIS A 119 17.24 3.62 4.98
C HIS A 119 17.04 2.12 4.76
N PHE A 120 16.05 1.52 5.42
CA PHE A 120 15.67 0.14 5.13
C PHE A 120 14.87 0.07 3.82
N SER A 121 15.09 -1.01 3.06
CA SER A 121 14.36 -1.23 1.82
C SER A 121 12.93 -1.66 2.08
N VAL A 122 12.00 -1.03 1.37
CA VAL A 122 10.60 -1.46 1.30
C VAL A 122 10.44 -2.43 0.13
N GLN A 123 9.67 -3.49 0.34
CA GLN A 123 9.44 -4.52 -0.68
C GLN A 123 7.95 -4.74 -0.92
N SER A 124 7.57 -5.03 -2.17
CA SER A 124 6.23 -5.54 -2.45
C SER A 124 6.04 -6.88 -1.74
N ALA A 125 4.88 -7.06 -1.10
CA ALA A 125 4.47 -8.37 -0.60
C ALA A 125 4.18 -9.31 -1.78
N SER A 126 4.59 -10.58 -1.67
CA SER A 126 4.20 -11.60 -2.65
C SER A 126 2.72 -11.99 -2.48
N PRO A 127 2.07 -12.59 -3.49
CA PRO A 127 0.71 -13.10 -3.36
C PRO A 127 0.54 -14.05 -2.15
N GLU A 128 1.52 -14.90 -1.86
CA GLU A 128 1.48 -15.80 -0.69
C GLU A 128 1.60 -15.02 0.64
N GLU A 129 2.43 -13.98 0.69
CA GLU A 129 2.53 -13.10 1.86
C GLU A 129 1.25 -12.33 2.10
N VAL A 130 0.63 -11.81 1.04
CA VAL A 130 -0.65 -11.12 1.07
C VAL A 130 -1.74 -12.06 1.57
N GLN A 131 -1.83 -13.26 0.99
CA GLN A 131 -2.80 -14.26 1.40
C GLN A 131 -2.65 -14.60 2.89
N ARG A 132 -1.44 -14.98 3.31
CA ARG A 132 -1.13 -15.32 4.71
C ARG A 132 -1.42 -14.18 5.68
N PHE A 133 -1.09 -12.95 5.31
CA PHE A 133 -1.33 -11.79 6.18
C PHE A 133 -2.82 -11.50 6.32
N THR A 134 -3.59 -11.66 5.24
CA THR A 134 -4.99 -11.21 5.13
C THR A 134 -6.02 -12.29 5.43
N ASP A 135 -5.60 -13.51 5.77
CA ASP A 135 -6.48 -14.56 6.29
C ASP A 135 -7.13 -14.16 7.63
N ARG A 136 -6.52 -13.23 8.35
CA ARG A 136 -7.14 -12.50 9.48
C ARG A 136 -7.28 -11.03 9.11
N LEU A 137 -8.35 -10.40 9.61
CA LEU A 137 -8.73 -9.05 9.21
C LEU A 137 -8.66 -8.01 10.34
N HIS A 138 -8.07 -8.38 11.48
CA HIS A 138 -8.00 -7.47 12.64
C HIS A 138 -7.23 -6.19 12.33
N TYR A 139 -6.29 -6.25 11.37
CA TYR A 139 -5.49 -5.10 10.94
C TYR A 139 -6.30 -3.96 10.30
N LEU A 140 -7.49 -4.24 9.75
CA LEU A 140 -8.32 -3.24 9.06
C LEU A 140 -8.66 -2.05 9.97
N ARG A 141 -8.78 -2.28 11.29
CA ARG A 141 -9.02 -1.22 12.27
C ARG A 141 -7.91 -0.17 12.33
N LEU A 142 -6.67 -0.56 12.00
CA LEU A 142 -5.51 0.33 12.01
C LEU A 142 -5.56 1.30 10.82
N LEU A 143 -6.24 0.94 9.74
CA LEU A 143 -6.45 1.81 8.57
C LEU A 143 -7.52 2.88 8.80
N LEU A 144 -8.34 2.75 9.86
CA LEU A 144 -9.36 3.74 10.24
C LEU A 144 -8.81 4.87 11.12
N ALA A 145 -7.51 4.84 11.46
CA ALA A 145 -6.89 5.89 12.25
C ALA A 145 -6.85 7.21 11.44
N PRO A 146 -7.25 8.35 12.02
CA PRO A 146 -7.38 9.62 11.30
C PRO A 146 -6.02 10.30 11.11
N TYR A 147 -5.18 9.74 10.22
CA TYR A 147 -3.87 10.30 9.90
C TYR A 147 -3.53 10.07 8.43
N GLY A 148 -3.00 11.10 7.76
CA GLY A 148 -2.51 11.01 6.38
C GLY A 148 -3.22 11.93 5.39
N GLN A 149 -2.79 11.86 4.13
CA GLN A 149 -3.27 12.73 3.04
C GLN A 149 -4.58 12.22 2.41
N VAL A 150 -4.83 10.92 2.48
CA VAL A 150 -6.00 10.26 1.90
C VAL A 150 -6.97 9.88 3.01
N SER A 151 -8.27 9.99 2.75
CA SER A 151 -9.30 9.58 3.71
C SER A 151 -9.12 8.12 4.15
N PRO A 152 -9.20 7.81 5.46
CA PRO A 152 -9.10 6.45 5.98
C PRO A 152 -10.04 5.46 5.28
N LEU A 153 -11.26 5.88 4.93
CA LEU A 153 -12.24 5.05 4.23
C LEU A 153 -11.78 4.69 2.80
N GLN A 154 -11.12 5.63 2.12
CA GLN A 154 -10.61 5.40 0.76
C GLN A 154 -9.38 4.49 0.79
N VAL A 155 -8.49 4.64 1.79
CA VAL A 155 -7.36 3.72 2.02
C VAL A 155 -7.87 2.31 2.33
N LEU A 156 -8.89 2.19 3.20
CA LEU A 156 -9.50 0.91 3.54
C LEU A 156 -10.09 0.22 2.32
N ALA A 157 -10.90 0.93 1.52
CA ALA A 157 -11.47 0.39 0.30
C ALA A 157 -10.40 0.00 -0.73
N ALA A 158 -9.38 0.84 -0.92
CA ALA A 158 -8.27 0.54 -1.81
C ALA A 158 -7.50 -0.71 -1.36
N ASN A 159 -7.25 -0.88 -0.06
CA ASN A 159 -6.60 -2.08 0.47
C ASN A 159 -7.41 -3.34 0.18
N VAL A 160 -8.72 -3.31 0.40
CA VAL A 160 -9.57 -4.47 0.12
C VAL A 160 -9.54 -4.85 -1.36
N ARG A 161 -9.61 -3.87 -2.27
CA ARG A 161 -9.54 -4.14 -3.72
C ARG A 161 -8.20 -4.72 -4.15
N GLU A 162 -7.10 -4.14 -3.67
CA GLU A 162 -5.75 -4.63 -3.96
C GLU A 162 -5.56 -6.06 -3.47
N VAL A 163 -5.99 -6.36 -2.24
CA VAL A 163 -5.91 -7.71 -1.69
C VAL A 163 -6.83 -8.66 -2.45
N TYR A 164 -8.06 -8.26 -2.80
CA TYR A 164 -8.99 -9.07 -3.58
C TYR A 164 -8.38 -9.49 -4.92
N GLN A 165 -7.76 -8.56 -5.64
CA GLN A 165 -7.07 -8.84 -6.89
C GLN A 165 -5.86 -9.77 -6.69
N GLN A 166 -5.05 -9.54 -5.65
CA GLN A 166 -3.86 -10.34 -5.36
C GLN A 166 -4.18 -11.75 -4.82
N ARG A 167 -5.40 -11.94 -4.29
CA ARG A 167 -5.96 -13.23 -3.91
C ARG A 167 -6.76 -13.89 -5.04
N ASP A 168 -6.49 -13.52 -6.29
CA ASP A 168 -7.13 -14.08 -7.49
C ASP A 168 -8.66 -13.99 -7.46
N TYR A 169 -9.17 -12.83 -7.03
CA TYR A 169 -10.61 -12.52 -7.00
C TYR A 169 -11.44 -13.47 -6.11
N ASP A 170 -10.86 -13.94 -5.00
CA ASP A 170 -11.51 -14.75 -3.96
C ASP A 170 -12.75 -14.05 -3.35
N ARG A 171 -13.94 -14.39 -3.85
CA ARG A 171 -15.21 -13.81 -3.41
C ARG A 171 -15.56 -14.17 -1.95
N VAL A 172 -15.13 -15.34 -1.47
CA VAL A 172 -15.40 -15.77 -0.09
C VAL A 172 -14.61 -14.88 0.89
N TRP A 173 -13.36 -14.58 0.54
CA TRP A 173 -12.57 -13.61 1.30
C TRP A 173 -13.18 -12.21 1.25
N LEU A 174 -13.63 -11.74 0.07
CA LEU A 174 -14.24 -10.41 -0.07
C LEU A 174 -15.51 -10.27 0.79
N ASP A 175 -16.39 -11.27 0.80
CA ASP A 175 -17.59 -11.28 1.64
C ASP A 175 -17.22 -11.24 3.13
N THR A 176 -16.16 -11.95 3.52
CA THR A 176 -15.64 -11.93 4.89
C THR A 176 -15.11 -10.55 5.26
N ALA A 177 -14.37 -9.91 4.35
CA ALA A 177 -13.88 -8.54 4.51
C ALA A 177 -15.01 -7.53 4.64
N ALA A 178 -16.03 -7.60 3.79
CA ALA A 178 -17.21 -6.74 3.85
C ALA A 178 -17.95 -6.86 5.21
N ARG A 179 -18.06 -8.07 5.77
CA ARG A 179 -18.68 -8.31 7.08
C ARG A 179 -17.85 -7.74 8.24
N GLU A 180 -16.52 -7.88 8.20
CA GLU A 180 -15.64 -7.27 9.20
C GLU A 180 -15.76 -5.73 9.14
N ILE A 181 -15.77 -5.15 7.95
CA ILE A 181 -15.94 -3.70 7.74
C ILE A 181 -17.30 -3.22 8.26
N ALA A 182 -18.38 -3.95 7.97
CA ALA A 182 -19.71 -3.67 8.52
C ALA A 182 -19.72 -3.69 10.05
N THR A 183 -18.92 -4.56 10.67
CA THR A 183 -18.76 -4.61 12.12
C THR A 183 -17.96 -3.41 12.65
N LEU A 184 -16.87 -3.03 11.98
CA LEU A 184 -16.02 -1.90 12.35
C LEU A 184 -16.76 -0.56 12.23
N LEU A 185 -17.56 -0.39 11.18
CA LEU A 185 -18.29 0.85 10.85
C LEU A 185 -19.77 0.79 11.25
N LYS A 186 -20.17 -0.14 12.13
CA LYS A 186 -21.58 -0.37 12.50
C LYS A 186 -22.33 0.86 13.02
N ASN A 187 -21.60 1.84 13.56
CA ASN A 187 -22.16 3.07 14.14
C ASN A 187 -22.08 4.27 13.18
N ASP A 188 -21.52 4.10 11.98
CA ASP A 188 -21.35 5.15 10.97
C ASP A 188 -21.84 4.62 9.60
N HIS A 189 -23.13 4.78 9.36
CA HIS A 189 -23.78 4.20 8.19
C HIS A 189 -23.28 4.82 6.87
N GLU A 190 -23.02 6.13 6.85
CA GLU A 190 -22.50 6.81 5.65
C GLU A 190 -21.09 6.36 5.32
N ALA A 191 -20.21 6.23 6.34
CA ALA A 191 -18.88 5.68 6.15
C ALA A 191 -18.91 4.22 5.66
N LEU A 192 -19.82 3.41 6.23
CA LEU A 192 -19.98 2.03 5.80
C LEU A 192 -20.38 1.94 4.32
N LEU A 193 -21.43 2.66 3.90
CA LEU A 193 -21.85 2.66 2.50
C LEU A 193 -20.75 3.15 1.56
N THR A 194 -20.00 4.18 1.97
CA THR A 194 -18.86 4.70 1.21
C THR A 194 -17.84 3.60 0.91
N VAL A 195 -17.50 2.77 1.90
CA VAL A 195 -16.53 1.68 1.71
C VAL A 195 -17.15 0.53 0.92
N LEU A 196 -18.37 0.10 1.23
CA LEU A 196 -19.01 -1.05 0.57
C LEU A 196 -19.22 -0.80 -0.94
N TYR A 197 -19.67 0.39 -1.34
CA TYR A 197 -19.79 0.72 -2.76
C TYR A 197 -18.44 0.79 -3.47
N ALA A 198 -17.37 1.17 -2.75
CA ALA A 198 -16.04 1.28 -3.33
C ALA A 198 -15.34 -0.09 -3.53
N ILE A 199 -15.76 -1.13 -2.80
CA ILE A 199 -15.19 -2.49 -2.88
C ILE A 199 -16.04 -3.46 -3.69
N ASP A 200 -17.25 -3.07 -4.11
CA ASP A 200 -18.11 -3.89 -4.96
C ASP A 200 -17.41 -4.16 -6.31
N PRO A 201 -17.16 -5.43 -6.69
CA PRO A 201 -16.51 -5.77 -7.94
C PRO A 201 -17.37 -5.49 -9.17
N GLY A 202 -18.67 -5.20 -8.99
CA GLY A 202 -19.63 -5.06 -10.09
C GLY A 202 -19.88 -6.37 -10.86
N GLU A 203 -20.83 -6.36 -11.78
CA GLU A 203 -21.20 -7.54 -12.59
C GLU A 203 -20.14 -7.96 -13.63
N SER A 204 -19.09 -7.16 -13.85
CA SER A 204 -18.13 -7.33 -14.95
C SER A 204 -17.07 -8.42 -14.76
N TYR A 205 -16.92 -8.98 -13.56
CA TYR A 205 -15.94 -10.05 -13.30
C TYR A 205 -16.44 -11.47 -13.62
N ASP A 206 -17.69 -11.62 -14.04
CA ASP A 206 -18.33 -12.93 -14.23
C ASP A 206 -18.19 -13.53 -15.65
N ARG A 207 -17.36 -12.92 -16.52
CA ARG A 207 -17.28 -13.29 -17.96
C ARG A 207 -15.96 -13.89 -18.46
N SER A 208 -15.00 -14.23 -17.59
CA SER A 208 -13.77 -14.91 -18.02
C SER A 208 -13.74 -16.43 -17.75
N GLY A 209 -14.84 -17.03 -17.29
CA GLY A 209 -14.92 -18.46 -16.94
C GLY A 209 -15.76 -19.36 -17.84
N GLY A 210 -16.22 -18.91 -19.01
CA GLY A 210 -17.24 -19.62 -19.78
C GLY A 210 -16.97 -19.79 -21.28
N GLY A 211 -16.29 -20.88 -21.63
CA GLY A 211 -16.50 -21.61 -22.89
C GLY A 211 -15.71 -21.14 -24.12
N GLU A 212 -14.75 -21.97 -24.55
CA GLU A 212 -14.46 -22.11 -25.98
C GLU A 212 -15.72 -22.60 -26.72
N PRO A 213 -15.93 -22.11 -27.95
CA PRO A 213 -16.55 -22.96 -28.96
C PRO A 213 -15.65 -23.05 -30.20
N THR A 214 -15.24 -24.30 -30.47
CA THR A 214 -15.00 -24.98 -31.77
C THR A 214 -14.29 -24.23 -32.89
#